data_AF-A0A1F2SAE9-F1
#
_entry.id   AF-A0A1F2SAE9-F1
#
_cell.length_a   1.000
_cell.length_b   1.000
_cell.length_c   1.000
_cell.angle_alpha   90.00
_cell.angle_beta   90.00
_cell.angle_gamma   90.00
#
_symmetry.space_group_name_H-M   'P 1'
#
loop_
_entity.id
_entity.type
_entity.pdbx_description
1 polymer ?
#
loop_
_entity_poly.entity_id
_entity_poly.type
_entity_poly.pdbx_seq_one_letter_code
_entity_poly.pdbx_strand_id
1 'polypeptide(L)'
;MSESNVTAEPAWKRLLTPWKIAAALLAVFLVSQVYFTWRDQAIVSALESAPAFATPELKLSFSKNIQYDPVSFVGRGAHTGLWTWTPQGLELTAEGSKYFRMDGETIVSHGAAGRRRLSRIRERITQAESQQIVFFYQWEEIASPTAALLAPPPKLGDEYLASAVLARSGNGWEVSSLETRDFDEPLEHLQSIASGVLR
;
A
#
# COMPACT_ATOMS: atom_id res chain seq x y z
N MET A 1 81.72 23.28 -12.61
CA MET A 1 80.77 22.23 -13.05
C MET A 1 79.62 22.28 -12.06
N SER A 2 78.45 22.75 -12.48
CA SER A 2 77.26 22.85 -11.62
C SER A 2 76.34 21.68 -11.93
N GLU A 3 76.16 20.78 -10.96
CA GLU A 3 75.12 19.76 -10.99
C GLU A 3 73.80 20.38 -10.51
N SER A 4 72.82 20.48 -11.41
CA SER A 4 71.45 20.88 -11.07
C SER A 4 70.69 19.70 -10.48
N ASN A 5 70.49 19.71 -9.16
CA ASN A 5 69.52 18.86 -8.48
C ASN A 5 68.10 19.26 -8.88
N VAL A 6 67.47 18.48 -9.77
CA VAL A 6 66.03 18.56 -10.04
C VAL A 6 65.32 17.58 -9.12
N THR A 7 64.84 18.07 -7.99
CA THR A 7 63.89 17.34 -7.15
C THR A 7 62.57 17.20 -7.92
N ALA A 8 62.34 16.02 -8.48
CA ALA A 8 61.06 15.65 -9.07
C ALA A 8 60.02 15.55 -7.95
N GLU A 9 59.10 16.51 -7.88
CA GLU A 9 57.94 16.38 -7.01
C GLU A 9 57.10 15.15 -7.41
N PRO A 10 56.64 14.36 -6.43
CA PRO A 10 56.04 13.08 -6.73
C PRO A 10 54.59 13.25 -7.25
N ALA A 11 54.28 12.51 -8.32
CA ALA A 11 53.10 12.68 -9.18
C ALA A 11 51.72 12.58 -8.49
N TRP A 12 51.65 12.05 -7.26
CA TRP A 12 50.41 11.92 -6.50
C TRP A 12 49.82 13.26 -6.05
N LYS A 13 50.62 14.32 -5.90
CA LYS A 13 50.11 15.67 -5.58
C LYS A 13 49.30 16.31 -6.71
N ARG A 14 49.46 15.89 -7.97
CA ARG A 14 48.69 16.39 -9.13
C ARG A 14 47.30 15.74 -9.29
N LEU A 15 47.02 14.68 -8.54
CA LEU A 15 45.74 13.95 -8.58
C LEU A 15 44.75 14.42 -7.51
N LEU A 16 45.20 15.17 -6.51
CA LEU A 16 44.41 15.60 -5.34
C LEU A 16 44.00 17.08 -5.40
N THR A 17 43.64 17.58 -6.59
CA THR A 17 42.94 18.89 -6.65
C THR A 17 41.54 18.73 -6.06
N PRO A 18 41.07 19.65 -5.20
CA PRO A 18 39.78 19.53 -4.50
C PRO A 18 38.59 19.29 -5.44
N TRP A 19 38.65 19.81 -6.68
CA TRP A 19 37.68 19.56 -7.74
C TRP A 19 37.61 18.10 -8.22
N LYS A 20 38.75 17.40 -8.32
CA LYS A 20 38.78 15.98 -8.70
C LYS A 20 38.23 15.09 -7.57
N ILE A 21 38.52 15.46 -6.32
CA ILE A 21 37.94 14.78 -5.14
C ILE A 21 36.42 15.00 -5.10
N ALA A 22 35.95 16.23 -5.31
CA ALA A 22 34.53 16.55 -5.39
C ALA A 22 33.81 15.79 -6.52
N ALA A 23 34.41 15.73 -7.72
CA ALA A 23 33.86 14.97 -8.84
C ALA A 23 33.81 13.45 -8.56
N ALA A 24 34.85 12.90 -7.91
CA ALA A 24 34.86 11.49 -7.51
C ALA A 24 33.79 11.19 -6.45
N LEU A 25 33.63 12.06 -5.45
CA LEU A 25 32.57 11.93 -4.43
C LEU A 25 31.17 12.03 -5.06
N LEU A 26 30.96 12.95 -6.00
CA LEU A 26 29.71 13.08 -6.74
C LEU A 26 29.42 11.82 -7.57
N ALA A 27 30.43 11.28 -8.25
CA ALA A 27 30.28 10.05 -9.04
C ALA A 27 29.91 8.86 -8.15
N VAL A 28 30.58 8.68 -7.01
CA VAL A 28 30.23 7.62 -6.03
C VAL A 28 28.82 7.83 -5.49
N PHE A 29 28.43 9.06 -5.17
CA PHE A 29 27.09 9.39 -4.71
C PHE A 29 26.03 9.05 -5.77
N LEU A 30 26.20 9.49 -7.02
CA LEU A 30 25.27 9.20 -8.11
C LEU A 30 25.15 7.70 -8.40
N VAL A 31 26.27 6.98 -8.44
CA VAL A 31 26.27 5.51 -8.62
C VAL A 31 25.53 4.83 -7.46
N SER A 32 25.74 5.29 -6.23
CA SER A 32 25.02 4.78 -5.06
C SER A 32 23.52 5.02 -5.16
N GLN A 33 23.08 6.21 -5.60
CA GLN A 33 21.66 6.53 -5.78
C GLN A 33 21.02 5.65 -6.88
N VAL A 34 21.71 5.46 -8.01
CA VAL A 34 21.25 4.56 -9.08
C VAL A 34 21.14 3.11 -8.60
N TYR A 35 22.11 2.65 -7.79
CA TYR A 35 22.06 1.31 -7.22
C TYR A 35 20.89 1.11 -6.24
N PHE A 36 20.64 2.09 -5.34
CA PHE A 36 19.52 2.02 -4.41
C PHE A 36 18.17 2.03 -5.12
N THR A 37 18.00 2.91 -6.10
CA THR A 37 16.77 2.98 -6.91
C THR A 37 16.51 1.69 -7.69
N TRP A 38 17.53 1.09 -8.31
CA TRP A 38 17.38 -0.18 -9.02
C TRP A 38 17.05 -1.35 -8.09
N ARG A 39 17.72 -1.45 -6.93
CA ARG A 39 17.47 -2.52 -5.96
C ARG A 39 16.06 -2.44 -5.35
N ASP A 40 15.54 -1.23 -5.22
CA ASP A 40 14.22 -1.00 -4.66
C ASP A 40 13.11 -1.32 -5.68
N GLN A 41 13.37 -1.23 -6.98
CA GLN A 41 12.40 -1.60 -8.01
C GLN A 41 11.90 -3.03 -7.89
N ALA A 42 12.76 -4.01 -7.55
CA ALA A 42 12.33 -5.40 -7.41
C ALA A 42 11.33 -5.59 -6.25
N ILE A 43 11.53 -4.84 -5.15
CA ILE A 43 10.65 -4.87 -3.98
C ILE A 43 9.37 -4.11 -4.25
N VAL A 44 9.48 -2.91 -4.82
CA VAL A 44 8.32 -2.08 -5.19
C VAL A 44 7.44 -2.86 -6.17
N SER A 45 8.04 -3.49 -7.18
CA SER A 45 7.32 -4.35 -8.12
C SER A 45 6.66 -5.54 -7.43
N ALA A 46 7.31 -6.19 -6.46
CA ALA A 46 6.71 -7.30 -5.73
C ALA A 46 5.52 -6.86 -4.88
N LEU A 47 5.61 -5.71 -4.21
CA LEU A 47 4.52 -5.15 -3.41
C LEU A 47 3.37 -4.67 -4.30
N GLU A 48 3.65 -3.87 -5.32
CA GLU A 48 2.64 -3.29 -6.23
C GLU A 48 2.00 -4.31 -7.18
N SER A 49 2.61 -5.49 -7.37
CA SER A 49 1.97 -6.59 -8.09
C SER A 49 1.17 -7.54 -7.20
N ALA A 50 1.32 -7.47 -5.87
CA ALA A 50 0.57 -8.29 -4.94
C ALA A 50 -0.87 -7.77 -4.83
N PRO A 51 -1.91 -8.55 -5.23
CA PRO A 51 -3.30 -8.07 -5.22
C PRO A 51 -3.78 -7.64 -3.84
N ALA A 52 -3.34 -8.34 -2.79
CA ALA A 52 -3.65 -8.02 -1.40
C ALA A 52 -3.19 -6.61 -0.99
N PHE A 53 -2.14 -6.08 -1.63
CA PHE A 53 -1.70 -4.70 -1.45
C PHE A 53 -2.30 -3.77 -2.50
N ALA A 54 -2.10 -4.05 -3.78
CA ALA A 54 -2.40 -3.11 -4.85
C ALA A 54 -3.90 -2.85 -5.03
N THR A 55 -4.72 -3.90 -4.89
CA THR A 55 -6.17 -3.86 -5.07
C THR A 55 -6.85 -4.74 -4.00
N PRO A 56 -6.79 -4.32 -2.72
CA PRO A 56 -7.33 -5.10 -1.61
C PRO A 56 -8.84 -5.31 -1.80
N GLU A 57 -9.35 -6.46 -1.38
CA GLU A 57 -10.78 -6.75 -1.45
C GLU A 57 -11.53 -6.08 -0.30
N LEU A 58 -12.70 -5.50 -0.59
CA LEU A 58 -13.63 -5.07 0.45
C LEU A 58 -14.48 -6.27 0.87
N LYS A 59 -13.96 -7.19 1.68
CA LYS A 59 -14.71 -8.42 2.08
C LYS A 59 -15.84 -8.07 3.04
N LEU A 60 -17.09 -8.12 2.57
CA LEU A 60 -18.27 -7.78 3.36
C LEU A 60 -19.44 -8.69 2.97
N SER A 61 -20.11 -9.23 3.99
CA SER A 61 -21.30 -10.06 3.83
C SER A 61 -22.27 -9.76 4.97
N PHE A 62 -23.54 -9.48 4.65
CA PHE A 62 -24.57 -9.17 5.63
C PHE A 62 -25.95 -9.55 5.13
N SER A 63 -26.89 -9.77 6.06
CA SER A 63 -28.27 -10.07 5.69
C SER A 63 -28.97 -8.85 5.09
N LYS A 64 -29.75 -9.04 4.03
CA LYS A 64 -30.62 -7.99 3.47
C LYS A 64 -31.68 -7.54 4.48
N ASN A 65 -32.03 -8.38 5.45
CA ASN A 65 -33.05 -8.12 6.47
C ASN A 65 -32.47 -7.49 7.75
N ILE A 66 -31.20 -7.03 7.70
CA ILE A 66 -30.58 -6.31 8.82
C ILE A 66 -31.44 -5.09 9.19
N GLN A 67 -31.58 -4.81 10.49
CA GLN A 67 -32.37 -3.68 10.94
C GLN A 67 -31.78 -2.36 10.40
N TYR A 68 -32.64 -1.52 9.81
CA TYR A 68 -32.21 -0.21 9.36
C TYR A 68 -31.87 0.70 10.55
N ASP A 69 -30.66 1.23 10.52
CA ASP A 69 -30.20 2.28 11.42
C ASP A 69 -29.48 3.36 10.59
N PRO A 70 -29.96 4.63 10.60
CA PRO A 70 -29.38 5.71 9.82
C PRO A 70 -27.92 6.06 10.20
N VAL A 71 -27.46 5.75 11.41
CA VAL A 71 -26.06 6.03 11.81
C VAL A 71 -25.11 4.86 11.55
N SER A 72 -25.65 3.65 11.38
CA SER A 72 -24.88 2.44 11.05
C SER A 72 -24.32 2.47 9.62
N PHE A 73 -23.52 1.46 9.28
CA PHE A 73 -23.07 1.27 7.90
C PHE A 73 -24.24 1.09 6.91
N VAL A 74 -25.38 0.56 7.37
CA VAL A 74 -26.60 0.42 6.55
C VAL A 74 -27.14 1.79 6.17
N GLY A 75 -27.24 2.71 7.13
CA GLY A 75 -27.64 4.09 6.88
C GLY A 75 -26.67 4.84 5.97
N ARG A 76 -25.36 4.70 6.23
CA ARG A 76 -24.32 5.33 5.38
C ARG A 76 -24.38 4.82 3.94
N GLY A 77 -24.48 3.51 3.74
CA GLY A 77 -24.59 2.94 2.40
C GLY A 77 -25.88 3.33 1.67
N ALA A 78 -26.98 3.52 2.40
CA ALA A 78 -28.21 4.05 1.83
C ALA A 78 -28.06 5.52 1.41
N HIS A 79 -27.41 6.34 2.24
CA HIS A 79 -27.14 7.74 1.93
C HIS A 79 -26.22 7.91 0.71
N THR A 80 -25.25 7.02 0.52
CA THR A 80 -24.38 7.00 -0.67
C THR A 80 -24.99 6.27 -1.86
N GLY A 81 -26.25 5.84 -1.75
CA GLY A 81 -26.99 5.23 -2.85
C GLY A 81 -26.50 3.84 -3.24
N LEU A 82 -25.85 3.08 -2.36
CA LEU A 82 -25.48 1.68 -2.60
C LEU A 82 -26.71 0.76 -2.53
N TRP A 83 -27.65 1.09 -1.64
CA TRP A 83 -28.89 0.35 -1.47
C TRP A 83 -30.01 1.26 -1.04
N THR A 84 -31.24 0.78 -1.16
CA THR A 84 -32.44 1.42 -0.61
C THR A 84 -33.07 0.50 0.42
N TRP A 85 -33.64 1.09 1.46
CA TRP A 85 -34.41 0.34 2.45
C TRP A 85 -35.88 0.28 2.02
N THR A 86 -36.41 -0.94 1.86
CA THR A 86 -37.82 -1.21 1.56
C THR A 86 -38.45 -2.01 2.71
N PRO A 87 -39.78 -2.13 2.77
CA PRO A 87 -40.44 -3.02 3.74
C PRO A 87 -39.99 -4.49 3.65
N GLN A 88 -39.39 -4.90 2.53
CA GLN A 88 -38.88 -6.24 2.27
C GLN A 88 -37.39 -6.40 2.59
N GLY A 89 -36.74 -5.32 3.08
CA GLY A 89 -35.32 -5.29 3.44
C GLY A 89 -34.50 -4.36 2.54
N LEU A 90 -33.20 -4.58 2.50
CA LEU A 90 -32.27 -3.84 1.65
C LEU A 90 -32.32 -4.35 0.21
N GLU A 91 -32.44 -3.41 -0.73
CA GLU A 91 -32.36 -3.67 -2.17
C GLU A 91 -31.17 -2.90 -2.75
N LEU A 92 -30.35 -3.58 -3.55
CA LEU A 92 -29.20 -2.96 -4.22
C LEU A 92 -29.70 -1.99 -5.30
N THR A 93 -29.10 -0.80 -5.34
CA THR A 93 -29.31 0.12 -6.46
C THR A 93 -28.48 -0.33 -7.67
N ALA A 94 -28.64 0.35 -8.80
CA ALA A 94 -27.75 0.18 -9.95
C ALA A 94 -26.28 0.47 -9.60
N GLU A 95 -26.02 1.40 -8.67
CA GLU A 95 -24.67 1.72 -8.22
C GLU A 95 -24.12 0.64 -7.27
N GLY A 96 -24.91 0.20 -6.29
CA GLY A 96 -24.50 -0.86 -5.37
C GLY A 96 -24.25 -2.19 -6.08
N SER A 97 -25.01 -2.50 -7.13
CA SER A 97 -24.84 -3.72 -7.93
C SER A 97 -23.48 -3.83 -8.62
N LYS A 98 -22.72 -2.73 -8.75
CA LYS A 98 -21.34 -2.74 -9.28
C LYS A 98 -20.32 -3.33 -8.30
N TYR A 99 -20.66 -3.33 -7.01
CA TYR A 99 -19.74 -3.71 -5.92
C TYR A 99 -20.27 -4.86 -5.07
N PHE A 100 -21.60 -5.04 -5.06
CA PHE A 100 -22.31 -6.03 -4.28
C PHE A 100 -23.21 -6.87 -5.17
N ARG A 101 -23.47 -8.10 -4.73
CA ARG A 101 -24.43 -9.00 -5.34
C ARG A 101 -25.35 -9.57 -4.26
N MET A 102 -26.57 -9.89 -4.67
CA MET A 102 -27.51 -10.66 -3.85
C MET A 102 -27.20 -12.15 -3.99
N ASP A 103 -27.01 -12.83 -2.87
CA ASP A 103 -26.91 -14.28 -2.75
C ASP A 103 -27.99 -14.78 -1.78
N GLY A 104 -29.18 -15.05 -2.34
CA GLY A 104 -30.39 -15.32 -1.57
C GLY A 104 -30.78 -14.13 -0.69
N GLU A 105 -30.72 -14.33 0.64
CA GLU A 105 -31.04 -13.31 1.66
C GLU A 105 -29.81 -12.52 2.13
N THR A 106 -28.67 -12.70 1.47
CA THR A 106 -27.38 -12.10 1.84
C THR A 106 -26.90 -11.14 0.76
N ILE A 107 -26.41 -9.98 1.17
CA ILE A 107 -25.67 -9.05 0.31
C ILE A 107 -24.18 -9.34 0.50
N VAL A 108 -23.49 -9.65 -0.60
CA VAL A 108 -22.07 -10.01 -0.60
C VAL A 108 -21.29 -9.05 -1.50
N SER A 109 -20.20 -8.50 -1.01
CA SER A 109 -19.29 -7.69 -1.83
C SER A 109 -18.46 -8.57 -2.77
N HIS A 110 -18.13 -8.02 -3.93
CA HIS A 110 -17.26 -8.67 -4.90
C HIS A 110 -16.26 -7.71 -5.56
N GLY A 111 -16.23 -6.45 -5.11
CA GLY A 111 -15.34 -5.42 -5.63
C GLY A 111 -14.07 -5.23 -4.81
N ALA A 112 -13.05 -4.65 -5.45
CA ALA A 112 -11.89 -4.11 -4.76
C ALA A 112 -12.30 -2.89 -3.91
N ALA A 113 -11.63 -2.71 -2.76
CA ALA A 113 -11.81 -1.55 -1.91
C ALA A 113 -11.21 -0.26 -2.53
N GLY A 114 -10.35 -0.41 -3.54
CA GLY A 114 -9.71 0.69 -4.25
C GLY A 114 -8.37 0.25 -4.80
N ARG A 115 -7.50 1.22 -5.08
CA ARG A 115 -6.14 1.01 -5.56
C ARG A 115 -5.15 1.72 -4.68
N ARG A 116 -4.08 1.01 -4.31
CA ARG A 116 -2.99 1.52 -3.49
C ARG A 116 -1.70 1.54 -4.27
N ARG A 117 -0.83 2.46 -3.87
CA ARG A 117 0.52 2.56 -4.40
C ARG A 117 1.52 2.79 -3.28
N LEU A 118 2.71 2.22 -3.44
CA LEU A 118 3.81 2.47 -2.51
C LEU A 118 4.30 3.91 -2.69
N SER A 119 4.35 4.66 -1.59
CA SER A 119 4.92 6.02 -1.56
C SER A 119 6.43 5.95 -1.34
N ARG A 120 6.85 5.31 -0.25
CA ARG A 120 8.27 5.20 0.13
C ARG A 120 8.51 4.07 1.11
N ILE A 121 9.71 3.51 1.06
CA ILE A 121 10.17 2.51 2.03
C ILE A 121 10.76 3.24 3.24
N ARG A 122 10.29 2.91 4.44
CA ARG A 122 10.77 3.48 5.71
C ARG A 122 11.93 2.65 6.27
N GLU A 123 11.74 1.34 6.31
CA GLU A 123 12.69 0.42 6.93
C GLU A 123 12.73 -0.90 6.17
N ARG A 124 13.92 -1.52 6.14
CA ARG A 124 14.14 -2.84 5.55
C ARG A 124 15.08 -3.64 6.44
N ILE A 125 14.63 -4.81 6.83
CA ILE A 125 15.41 -5.80 7.56
C ILE A 125 15.54 -7.02 6.65
N THR A 126 16.75 -7.25 6.12
CA THR A 126 17.04 -8.43 5.30
C THR A 126 17.50 -9.57 6.19
N GLN A 127 16.81 -10.70 6.09
CA GLN A 127 17.22 -12.00 6.62
C GLN A 127 17.49 -12.93 5.42
N ALA A 128 18.21 -14.04 5.61
CA ALA A 128 18.78 -14.83 4.52
C ALA A 128 17.82 -15.09 3.34
N GLU A 129 16.59 -15.51 3.62
CA GLU A 129 15.57 -15.84 2.61
C GLU A 129 14.31 -14.96 2.69
N SER A 130 14.31 -13.95 3.56
CA SER A 130 13.17 -13.08 3.78
C SER A 130 13.56 -11.61 3.94
N GLN A 131 12.64 -10.71 3.62
CA GLN A 131 12.77 -9.29 3.88
C GLN A 131 11.55 -8.79 4.61
N GLN A 132 11.76 -8.21 5.78
CA GLN A 132 10.73 -7.45 6.45
C GLN A 132 10.85 -5.99 6.02
N ILE A 133 9.74 -5.40 5.58
CA ILE A 133 9.70 -4.07 5.01
C ILE A 133 8.61 -3.29 5.70
N VAL A 134 8.97 -2.11 6.22
CA VAL A 134 8.02 -1.11 6.69
C VAL A 134 8.00 0.00 5.66
N PHE A 135 6.83 0.37 5.17
CA PHE A 135 6.69 1.32 4.09
C PHE A 135 5.44 2.18 4.26
N PHE A 136 5.45 3.33 3.58
CA PHE A 136 4.30 4.18 3.46
C PHE A 136 3.63 3.94 2.12
N TYR A 137 2.30 3.98 2.10
CA TYR A 137 1.49 3.86 0.91
C TYR A 137 0.39 4.92 0.88
N GLN A 138 -0.20 5.11 -0.29
CA GLN A 138 -1.32 6.01 -0.51
C GLN A 138 -2.41 5.30 -1.31
N TRP A 139 -3.65 5.74 -1.12
CA TRP A 139 -4.73 5.38 -2.03
C TRP A 139 -4.65 6.24 -3.30
N GLU A 140 -4.52 5.60 -4.46
CA GLU A 140 -4.68 6.24 -5.76
C GLU A 140 -6.16 6.37 -6.14
N GLU A 141 -6.95 5.38 -5.76
CA GLU A 141 -8.38 5.28 -6.02
C GLU A 141 -9.04 4.67 -4.79
N ILE A 142 -10.19 5.21 -4.38
CA ILE A 142 -11.00 4.64 -3.30
C ILE A 142 -12.35 4.27 -3.90
N ALA A 143 -12.74 3.01 -3.77
CA ALA A 143 -14.05 2.58 -4.22
C ALA A 143 -15.14 3.26 -3.37
N SER A 144 -16.26 3.63 -4.01
CA SER A 144 -17.42 4.24 -3.34
C SER A 144 -17.83 3.52 -2.03
N PRO A 145 -17.99 2.18 -2.00
CA PRO A 145 -18.35 1.50 -0.75
C PRO A 145 -17.27 1.57 0.33
N THR A 146 -15.98 1.65 -0.01
CA THR A 146 -14.90 1.81 0.97
C THR A 146 -14.97 3.18 1.65
N ALA A 147 -15.19 4.24 0.87
CA ALA A 147 -15.34 5.59 1.39
C ALA A 147 -16.62 5.75 2.23
N ALA A 148 -17.69 5.04 1.86
CA ALA A 148 -18.99 5.14 2.53
C ALA A 148 -19.07 4.32 3.83
N LEU A 149 -18.53 3.10 3.81
CA LEU A 149 -18.84 2.09 4.82
C LEU A 149 -17.78 2.02 5.93
N LEU A 150 -16.50 2.24 5.61
CA LEU A 150 -15.43 2.19 6.61
C LEU A 150 -15.49 3.39 7.57
N ALA A 151 -15.13 3.15 8.82
CA ALA A 151 -15.10 4.15 9.87
C ALA A 151 -13.81 3.98 10.72
N PRO A 152 -12.84 4.91 10.63
CA PRO A 152 -12.81 6.06 9.72
C PRO A 152 -12.67 5.64 8.24
N PRO A 153 -13.17 6.45 7.29
CA PRO A 153 -12.95 6.20 5.87
C PRO A 153 -11.51 6.56 5.46
N PRO A 154 -10.89 5.83 4.53
CA PRO A 154 -9.61 6.23 3.94
C PRO A 154 -9.77 7.51 3.12
N LYS A 155 -8.67 8.23 2.94
CA LYS A 155 -8.60 9.51 2.24
C LYS A 155 -7.54 9.45 1.14
N LEU A 156 -7.87 10.04 0.00
CA LEU A 156 -6.91 10.19 -1.10
C LEU A 156 -5.80 11.16 -0.70
N GLY A 157 -4.56 10.79 -1.02
CA GLY A 157 -3.37 11.61 -0.76
C GLY A 157 -2.80 11.52 0.67
N ASP A 158 -3.51 10.94 1.63
CA ASP A 158 -2.97 10.66 2.96
C ASP A 158 -1.96 9.50 2.88
N GLU A 159 -0.87 9.59 3.65
CA GLU A 159 0.12 8.51 3.79
C GLU A 159 -0.27 7.57 4.93
N TYR A 160 -0.28 6.27 4.63
CA TYR A 160 -0.60 5.19 5.56
C TYR A 160 0.62 4.30 5.76
N LEU A 161 0.75 3.73 6.95
CA LEU A 161 1.88 2.86 7.30
C LEU A 161 1.48 1.40 7.11
N ALA A 162 2.32 0.66 6.38
CA ALA A 162 2.18 -0.77 6.19
C ALA A 162 3.47 -1.51 6.55
N SER A 163 3.32 -2.79 6.86
CA SER A 163 4.45 -3.71 6.94
C SER A 163 4.20 -4.96 6.12
N ALA A 164 5.22 -5.46 5.44
CA ALA A 164 5.17 -6.70 4.69
C ALA A 164 6.39 -7.56 5.00
N VAL A 165 6.19 -8.88 4.93
CA VAL A 165 7.29 -9.83 4.84
C VAL A 165 7.28 -10.37 3.41
N LEU A 166 8.44 -10.30 2.77
CA LEU A 166 8.67 -10.86 1.46
C LEU A 166 9.54 -12.09 1.60
N ALA A 167 9.16 -13.19 0.96
CA ALA A 167 9.96 -14.40 0.86
C ALA A 167 10.59 -14.49 -0.53
N ARG A 168 11.74 -15.13 -0.62
CA ARG A 168 12.39 -15.37 -1.91
C ARG A 168 11.63 -16.47 -2.66
N SER A 169 11.15 -16.15 -3.86
CA SER A 169 10.39 -17.09 -4.72
C SER A 169 11.05 -17.10 -6.10
N GLY A 170 11.80 -18.17 -6.39
CA GLY A 170 12.65 -18.27 -7.58
C GLY A 170 13.68 -17.14 -7.68
N ASN A 171 13.59 -16.35 -8.76
CA ASN A 171 14.48 -15.20 -9.01
C ASN A 171 13.95 -13.88 -8.44
N GLY A 172 12.79 -13.88 -7.77
CA GLY A 172 12.10 -12.68 -7.30
C GLY A 172 11.77 -12.70 -5.82
N TRP A 173 11.03 -11.66 -5.42
CA TRP A 173 10.42 -11.54 -4.10
C TRP A 173 8.92 -11.70 -4.23
N GLU A 174 8.32 -12.40 -3.28
CA GLU A 174 6.89 -12.61 -3.19
C GLU A 174 6.40 -12.19 -1.81
N VAL A 175 5.25 -11.52 -1.73
CA VAL A 175 4.69 -11.05 -0.46
C VAL A 175 4.10 -12.24 0.29
N SER A 176 4.74 -12.65 1.39
CA SER A 176 4.27 -13.75 2.24
C SER A 176 3.31 -13.28 3.33
N SER A 177 3.48 -12.04 3.81
CA SER A 177 2.54 -11.41 4.73
C SER A 177 2.47 -9.90 4.50
N LEU A 178 1.32 -9.32 4.80
CA LEU A 178 1.03 -7.90 4.67
C LEU A 178 0.14 -7.47 5.83
N GLU A 179 0.47 -6.36 6.45
CA GLU A 179 -0.35 -5.70 7.48
C GLU A 179 -0.60 -4.25 7.04
N THR A 180 -1.86 -3.88 6.93
CA THR A 180 -2.35 -2.52 6.61
C THR A 180 -3.40 -2.11 7.62
N ARG A 181 -2.98 -1.91 8.89
CA ARG A 181 -3.88 -1.71 10.04
C ARG A 181 -4.93 -0.62 9.84
N ASP A 182 -4.56 0.46 9.15
CA ASP A 182 -5.46 1.57 8.85
C ASP A 182 -6.67 1.18 7.97
N PHE A 183 -6.59 0.05 7.28
CA PHE A 183 -7.68 -0.55 6.52
C PHE A 183 -8.22 -1.82 7.15
N ASP A 184 -7.34 -2.68 7.65
CA ASP A 184 -7.70 -3.98 8.21
C ASP A 184 -8.58 -3.81 9.46
N GLU A 185 -8.22 -2.90 10.37
CA GLU A 185 -8.99 -2.69 11.61
C GLU A 185 -10.39 -2.11 11.32
N PRO A 186 -10.58 -1.06 10.50
CA PRO A 186 -11.93 -0.60 10.15
C PRO A 186 -12.76 -1.64 9.39
N LEU A 187 -12.12 -2.46 8.55
CA LEU A 187 -12.80 -3.52 7.80
C LEU A 187 -13.25 -4.65 8.73
N GLU A 188 -12.39 -5.11 9.63
CA GLU A 188 -12.72 -6.12 10.64
C GLU A 188 -13.86 -5.62 11.55
N HIS A 189 -13.82 -4.36 11.97
CA HIS A 189 -14.88 -3.75 12.74
C HIS A 189 -16.21 -3.75 11.97
N LEU A 190 -16.19 -3.35 10.69
CA LEU A 190 -17.36 -3.38 9.83
C LEU A 190 -17.91 -4.81 9.66
N GLN A 191 -17.05 -5.81 9.44
CA GLN A 191 -17.44 -7.22 9.32
C GLN A 191 -18.07 -7.74 10.61
N SER A 192 -17.55 -7.32 11.76
CA SER A 192 -18.06 -7.72 13.07
C SER A 192 -19.45 -7.14 13.35
N ILE A 193 -19.69 -5.88 12.96
CA ILE A 193 -21.05 -5.27 13.00
C ILE A 193 -21.98 -5.99 12.00
N ALA A 194 -21.51 -6.21 10.78
CA ALA A 194 -22.28 -6.84 9.70
C ALA A 194 -22.71 -8.28 10.01
N SER A 195 -21.89 -9.03 10.74
CA SER A 195 -22.20 -10.40 11.20
C SER A 195 -23.06 -10.44 12.46
N GLY A 196 -23.31 -9.29 13.10
CA GLY A 196 -24.08 -9.20 14.34
C GLY A 196 -23.33 -9.64 15.60
N VAL A 197 -22.00 -9.80 15.50
CA VAL A 197 -21.11 -10.11 16.64
C VAL A 197 -20.97 -8.88 17.55
N LEU A 198 -20.80 -7.71 16.95
CA LEU A 198 -20.87 -6.41 17.62
C LEU A 198 -22.22 -5.76 17.29
N ARG A 199 -22.88 -5.19 18.31
CA ARG A 199 -24.12 -4.43 18.18
C ARG A 199 -23.87 -2.97 18.54
#